data_AF-A0A7S1SCW0-F1
#
_entry.id   AF-A0A7S1SCW0-F1
#
_cell.length_a   1.000
_cell.length_b   1.000
_cell.length_c   1.000
_cell.angle_alpha   90.00
_cell.angle_beta   90.00
_cell.angle_gamma   90.00
#
_symmetry.space_group_name_H-M   'P 1'
#
loop_
_entity.id
_entity.type
_entity.pdbx_description
1 polymer ?
#
loop_
_entity_poly.entity_id
_entity_poly.type
_entity_poly.pdbx_seq_one_letter_code
_entity_poly.pdbx_strand_id
1 'polypeptide(L)'
;EAFGQMVAASLQNSKWDKRAQALKAVSSVLKGLEVQGRAPPGSTGALGKGLRLHDRTVCWRTGCLLLNLALRDKVIPLRLAALELFLDTFSNSAVGGMPQAEVRLA
;
A
#
# COMPACT_ATOMS: atom_id res chain seq x y z
N GLU A 1 -2.86 7.35 -9.69
CA GLU A 1 -4.28 7.35 -9.27
C GLU A 1 -4.50 6.68 -7.91
N ALA A 2 -4.12 5.41 -7.70
CA ALA A 2 -4.41 4.66 -6.46
C ALA A 2 -3.93 5.31 -5.14
N PHE A 3 -2.73 5.92 -5.12
CA PHE A 3 -2.15 6.54 -3.92
C PHE A 3 -2.10 8.08 -3.99
N GLY A 4 -2.80 8.67 -4.96
CA GLY A 4 -2.75 10.11 -5.23
C GLY A 4 -1.52 10.57 -6.03
N GLN A 5 -1.64 11.75 -6.65
CA GLN A 5 -0.64 12.30 -7.57
C GLN A 5 0.67 12.68 -6.86
N MET A 6 0.59 13.13 -5.61
CA MET A 6 1.76 13.54 -4.83
C MET A 6 2.69 12.36 -4.51
N VAL A 7 2.12 11.19 -4.19
CA VAL A 7 2.90 9.96 -3.95
C VAL A 7 3.58 9.50 -5.24
N ALA A 8 2.86 9.52 -6.37
CA ALA A 8 3.43 9.17 -7.68
C ALA A 8 4.62 10.08 -8.06
N ALA A 9 4.47 11.40 -7.91
CA ALA A 9 5.56 12.35 -8.17
C ALA A 9 6.77 12.12 -7.24
N SER A 10 6.52 11.75 -5.99
CA SER A 10 7.57 11.51 -4.99
C SER A 10 8.33 10.21 -5.24
N LEU A 11 7.67 9.18 -5.75
CA LEU A 11 8.28 7.91 -6.18
C LEU A 11 9.21 8.07 -7.40
N GLN A 12 8.93 9.03 -8.27
CA GLN A 12 9.78 9.35 -9.43
C GLN A 12 10.93 10.30 -9.08
N ASN A 13 11.04 10.76 -7.83
CA ASN A 13 12.05 11.73 -7.45
C ASN A 13 13.46 11.11 -7.48
N SER A 14 14.45 11.86 -7.95
CA SER A 14 15.86 11.42 -7.95
C SER A 14 16.42 11.25 -6.53
N LYS A 15 15.90 11.99 -5.56
CA LYS A 15 16.30 11.90 -4.16
C LYS A 15 15.63 10.71 -3.47
N TRP A 16 16.45 9.82 -2.92
CA TRP A 16 15.99 8.55 -2.35
C TRP A 16 15.11 8.74 -1.11
N ASP A 17 15.33 9.79 -0.32
CA ASP A 17 14.57 10.11 0.89
C ASP A 17 13.10 10.40 0.57
N LYS A 18 12.85 11.13 -0.53
CA LYS A 18 11.50 11.39 -1.04
C LYS A 18 10.80 10.12 -1.52
N ARG A 19 11.53 9.24 -2.20
CA ARG A 19 10.99 7.92 -2.60
C ARG A 19 10.64 7.07 -1.37
N ALA A 20 11.50 7.07 -0.35
CA ALA A 20 11.27 6.32 0.88
C ALA A 20 10.06 6.84 1.68
N GLN A 21 9.91 8.16 1.81
CA GLN A 21 8.73 8.77 2.41
C GLN A 21 7.45 8.43 1.63
N ALA A 22 7.53 8.38 0.31
CA ALA A 22 6.40 7.97 -0.53
C ALA A 22 5.99 6.51 -0.28
N LEU A 23 6.94 5.59 -0.15
CA LEU A 23 6.65 4.19 0.20
C LEU A 23 6.01 4.06 1.59
N LYS A 24 6.43 4.87 2.56
CA LYS A 24 5.80 4.92 3.90
C LYS A 24 4.37 5.45 3.83
N ALA A 25 4.12 6.48 3.02
CA ALA A 25 2.77 6.99 2.79
C ALA A 25 1.85 5.92 2.16
N VAL A 26 2.37 5.11 1.22
CA VAL A 26 1.66 3.97 0.65
C VAL A 26 1.29 2.95 1.73
N SER A 27 2.23 2.58 2.60
CA SER A 27 1.96 1.68 3.74
C SER A 27 0.85 2.23 4.64
N SER A 28 0.89 3.52 4.99
CA SER A 28 -0.16 4.16 5.80
C SER A 28 -1.54 4.10 5.13
N VAL A 29 -1.62 4.27 3.81
CA VAL A 29 -2.89 4.12 3.08
C VAL A 29 -3.39 2.67 3.15
N LEU A 30 -2.52 1.69 2.92
CA LEU A 30 -2.89 0.26 3.01
C LEU A 30 -3.37 -0.13 4.41
N LYS A 31 -2.71 0.38 5.47
CA LYS A 31 -3.14 0.20 6.86
C LYS A 31 -4.48 0.89 7.15
N GLY A 32 -4.67 2.11 6.65
CA GLY A 32 -5.94 2.84 6.79
C GLY A 32 -7.12 2.10 6.15
N LEU A 33 -6.91 1.51 4.97
CA LEU A 33 -7.90 0.67 4.28
C LEU A 33 -8.27 -0.58 5.09
N GLU A 34 -7.32 -1.17 5.80
CA GLU A 34 -7.57 -2.32 6.67
C GLU A 34 -8.44 -1.96 7.87
N VAL A 35 -8.11 -0.86 8.57
CA VAL A 35 -8.87 -0.39 9.73
C VAL A 35 -10.34 -0.11 9.36
N GLN A 36 -10.58 0.46 8.18
CA GLN A 36 -11.94 0.67 7.67
C GLN A 36 -12.67 -0.64 7.31
N GLY A 37 -11.96 -1.62 6.72
CA GLY A 37 -12.54 -2.92 6.38
C GLY A 37 -12.93 -3.78 7.59
N ARG A 38 -12.41 -3.46 8.79
CA ARG A 38 -12.76 -4.12 10.07
C ARG A 38 -13.78 -3.33 10.88
N ALA A 39 -14.14 -2.12 10.46
CA ALA A 39 -15.08 -1.28 11.19
C ALA A 39 -16.53 -1.78 10.99
N PRO A 40 -17.39 -1.73 12.02
CA PRO A 40 -18.79 -2.09 11.87
C PRO A 40 -19.47 -1.23 10.79
N PRO A 41 -20.44 -1.77 10.03
CA PRO A 41 -21.13 -1.04 8.98
C PRO A 41 -21.68 0.29 9.51
N GLY A 42 -21.29 1.41 8.90
CA GLY A 42 -21.70 2.76 9.32
C GLY A 42 -20.66 3.54 10.14
N SER A 43 -19.54 2.93 10.54
CA SER A 43 -18.42 3.65 11.15
C SER A 43 -17.51 4.26 10.08
N THR A 44 -17.70 5.53 9.77
CA THR A 44 -16.71 6.32 9.01
C THR A 44 -15.60 6.76 9.96
N GLY A 45 -14.55 5.96 10.10
CA GLY A 45 -13.32 6.38 10.76
C GLY A 45 -12.68 7.60 10.08
N ALA A 46 -11.67 8.20 10.72
CA ALA A 46 -11.07 9.52 10.41
C ALA A 46 -10.55 9.75 8.96
N LEU A 47 -10.54 8.72 8.11
CA LEU A 47 -10.29 8.84 6.68
C LEU A 47 -11.66 8.95 5.97
N GLY A 48 -12.06 10.16 5.57
CA GLY A 48 -13.40 10.45 5.03
C GLY A 48 -13.90 9.52 3.92
N LYS A 49 -15.24 9.46 3.77
CA LYS A 49 -16.02 8.69 2.77
C LYS A 49 -15.32 7.41 2.30
N GLY A 50 -15.56 6.32 3.04
CA GLY A 50 -14.97 5.00 2.90
C GLY A 50 -14.58 4.60 1.48
N LEU A 51 -13.27 4.38 1.32
CA LEU A 51 -12.69 3.71 0.16
C LEU A 51 -13.31 2.32 0.04
N ARG A 52 -13.79 1.96 -1.15
CA ARG A 52 -14.55 0.73 -1.41
C ARG A 52 -13.61 -0.47 -1.49
N LEU A 53 -14.15 -1.69 -1.37
CA LEU A 53 -13.39 -2.94 -1.59
C LEU A 53 -12.65 -2.96 -2.94
N HIS A 54 -13.24 -2.37 -3.99
CA HIS A 54 -12.59 -2.20 -5.29
C HIS A 54 -11.28 -1.40 -5.18
N ASP A 55 -11.29 -0.31 -4.41
CA ASP A 55 -10.12 0.53 -4.19
C ASP A 55 -9.04 -0.23 -3.41
N ARG A 56 -9.44 -1.16 -2.52
CA ARG A 56 -8.50 -2.03 -1.81
C ARG A 56 -7.73 -2.98 -2.73
N THR A 57 -8.41 -3.66 -3.65
CA THR A 57 -7.75 -4.55 -4.63
C THR A 57 -6.82 -3.77 -5.56
N VAL A 58 -7.25 -2.60 -6.03
CA VAL A 58 -6.43 -1.72 -6.88
C VAL A 58 -5.18 -1.22 -6.14
N CYS A 59 -5.34 -0.77 -4.89
CA CYS A 59 -4.22 -0.35 -4.04
C CYS A 59 -3.25 -1.52 -3.76
N TRP A 60 -3.76 -2.72 -3.48
CA TRP A 60 -2.92 -3.90 -3.26
C TRP A 60 -2.09 -4.24 -4.49
N ARG A 61 -2.72 -4.39 -5.67
CA ARG A 61 -2.02 -4.67 -6.94
C ARG A 61 -0.97 -3.61 -7.26
N THR A 62 -1.33 -2.33 -7.08
CA THR A 62 -0.40 -1.22 -7.28
C THR A 62 0.76 -1.29 -6.29
N GLY A 63 0.49 -1.66 -5.03
CA GLY A 63 1.51 -1.92 -4.01
C GLY A 63 2.49 -3.02 -4.42
N CYS A 64 2.01 -4.14 -4.96
CA CYS A 64 2.86 -5.22 -5.48
C CYS A 64 3.77 -4.74 -6.62
N LEU A 65 3.24 -3.95 -7.56
CA LEU A 65 4.04 -3.36 -8.64
C LEU A 65 5.13 -2.42 -8.10
N LEU A 66 4.80 -1.61 -7.09
CA LEU A 66 5.76 -0.72 -6.43
C LEU A 66 6.85 -1.51 -5.69
N LEU A 67 6.50 -2.60 -5.02
CA LEU A 67 7.45 -3.47 -4.33
C LEU A 67 8.44 -4.10 -5.32
N ASN A 68 7.97 -4.59 -6.47
CA ASN A 68 8.84 -5.15 -7.51
C ASN A 68 9.91 -4.15 -7.98
N LEU A 69 9.58 -2.86 -8.04
CA LEU A 69 10.52 -1.80 -8.39
C LEU A 69 11.44 -1.45 -7.20
N ALA A 70 10.87 -1.19 -6.03
CA ALA A 70 11.60 -0.65 -4.88
C ALA A 70 12.58 -1.65 -4.26
N LEU A 71 12.26 -2.96 -4.26
CA LEU A 71 13.16 -4.00 -3.77
C LEU A 71 14.44 -4.17 -4.60
N ARG A 72 14.43 -3.65 -5.84
CA ARG A 72 15.55 -3.66 -6.78
C ARG A 72 16.35 -2.35 -6.78
N ASP A 73 15.97 -1.36 -5.98
CA ASP A 73 16.73 -0.11 -5.88
C ASP A 73 18.11 -0.38 -5.23
N LYS A 74 19.13 0.34 -5.70
CA LYS A 74 20.50 0.26 -5.19
C LYS A 74 20.68 0.93 -3.81
N VAL A 75 19.74 1.77 -3.41
CA VAL A 75 19.78 2.51 -2.15
C VAL A 75 19.18 1.68 -1.02
N ILE A 76 20.02 1.23 -0.09
CA ILE A 76 19.63 0.35 1.04
C ILE A 76 18.44 0.91 1.84
N PRO A 77 18.42 2.19 2.27
CA PRO A 77 17.25 2.74 2.97
C PRO A 77 15.92 2.60 2.22
N LEU A 78 15.94 2.67 0.88
CA LEU A 78 14.73 2.48 0.08
C LEU A 78 14.28 1.02 0.09
N ARG A 79 15.22 0.08 0.04
CA ARG A 79 14.93 -1.36 0.16
C ARG A 79 14.35 -1.70 1.53
N LEU A 80 14.84 -1.08 2.60
CA LEU A 80 14.27 -1.25 3.94
C LEU A 80 12.83 -0.73 4.01
N ALA A 81 12.56 0.47 3.47
CA ALA A 81 11.19 0.99 3.37
C ALA A 81 10.29 0.10 2.50
N ALA A 82 10.82 -0.51 1.45
CA ALA A 82 10.11 -1.48 0.63
C ALA A 82 9.83 -2.78 1.40
N LEU A 83 10.76 -3.24 2.25
CA LEU A 83 10.55 -4.40 3.10
C LEU A 83 9.46 -4.13 4.15
N GLU A 84 9.45 -2.96 4.77
CA GLU A 84 8.35 -2.52 5.66
C GLU A 84 7.01 -2.56 4.92
N LEU A 85 6.96 -1.98 3.71
CA LEU A 85 5.77 -2.04 2.86
C LEU A 85 5.36 -3.48 2.51
N PHE A 86 6.31 -4.39 2.26
CA PHE A 86 6.03 -5.79 2.00
C PHE A 86 5.36 -6.44 3.21
N LEU A 87 5.95 -6.29 4.40
CA LEU A 87 5.38 -6.81 5.64
C LEU A 87 3.96 -6.27 5.86
N ASP A 88 3.75 -4.97 5.67
CA ASP A 88 2.45 -4.35 5.85
C ASP A 88 1.41 -4.80 4.80
N THR A 89 1.83 -5.05 3.57
CA THR A 89 0.96 -5.48 2.47
C THR A 89 0.52 -6.94 2.64
N PHE A 90 1.44 -7.80 3.06
CA PHE A 90 1.22 -9.26 3.07
C PHE A 90 0.83 -9.83 4.43
N SER A 91 1.31 -9.25 5.55
CA SER A 91 0.90 -9.72 6.90
C SER A 91 -0.61 -9.55 7.13
N ASN A 92 -1.22 -8.57 6.46
CA ASN A 92 -2.64 -8.25 6.61
C ASN A 92 -3.54 -8.93 5.55
N SER A 93 -2.95 -9.61 4.56
CA SER A 93 -3.69 -10.32 3.51
C SER A 93 -4.30 -11.65 3.99
N ALA A 94 -3.79 -12.22 5.08
CA ALA A 94 -4.19 -13.54 5.59
C ALA A 94 -5.47 -13.55 6.43
N VAL A 95 -5.94 -12.39 6.95
CA VAL A 95 -6.95 -12.38 8.04
C VAL A 95 -8.29 -11.72 7.67
N GLY A 96 -8.45 -11.14 6.48
CA GLY A 96 -9.76 -10.57 6.14
C GLY A 96 -9.93 -10.05 4.71
N GLY A 97 -10.55 -10.89 3.88
CA GLY A 97 -11.34 -10.43 2.74
C GLY A 97 -10.67 -10.37 1.37
N MET A 98 -9.44 -10.86 1.20
CA MET A 98 -8.92 -11.10 -0.15
C MET A 98 -9.47 -12.45 -0.65
N PRO A 99 -10.13 -12.52 -1.82
CA PRO A 99 -10.47 -13.80 -2.41
C PRO A 99 -9.17 -14.58 -2.61
N GLN A 100 -9.03 -15.75 -2.00
CA GLN A 100 -7.83 -16.59 -2.10
C GLN A 100 -7.37 -16.86 -3.56
N ALA A 101 -8.28 -16.68 -4.53
CA ALA A 101 -7.99 -16.80 -5.95
C ALA A 101 -6.92 -15.79 -6.45
N GLU A 102 -6.86 -14.56 -5.93
CA GLU A 102 -5.86 -13.58 -6.41
C GLU A 102 -4.49 -13.78 -5.79
N VAL A 103 -4.42 -14.27 -4.55
CA VAL A 103 -3.15 -14.55 -3.86
C VAL A 103 -2.42 -15.74 -4.49
N ARG A 104 -3.14 -16.66 -5.16
CA ARG A 104 -2.55 -17.81 -5.87
C ARG A 104 -2.03 -17.50 -7.27
N LEU A 105 -2.34 -16.33 -7.83
CA LEU A 105 -1.98 -15.93 -9.19
C LEU A 105 -0.83 -14.92 -9.25
N ALA A 106 -0.38 -14.41 -8.11
CA ALA A 106 0.76 -13.51 -7.98
C ALA A 106 2.00 -14.28 -7.49
#